data_AF-A0A4R1RPF0-F1
#
_entry.id   AF-A0A4R1RPF0-F1
#
_cell.length_a   1.000
_cell.length_b   1.000
_cell.length_c   1.000
_cell.angle_alpha   90.00
_cell.angle_beta   90.00
_cell.angle_gamma   90.00
#
_symmetry.space_group_name_H-M   'P 1'
#
loop_
_entity.id
_entity.type
_entity.pdbx_description
1 polymer ?
#
loop_
_entity_poly.entity_id
_entity_poly.type
_entity_poly.pdbx_seq_one_letter_code
_entity_poly.pdbx_strand_id
1 'polypeptide(L)'
;MTHQITILGGQISPVFWGLFEKQPEIAHLIYTKDSRHHIPILESLFPKIVFHSKQVKPYDFEEIKTSIEEILIEHEGNTFELNLTGGTKVMALACQHVFKDFSLSSFYIDQGHKIYDFRTQSYSAINSKIKLKIFITLSGHNNYSSNNITDFNTDEFNFSKEISRISSTELYKESAKDVRFKIKDLGKCNNFSFSKGKNLLNWNKPLITLKDNQNQIKFRNSKAFEIAFCGIWWELVVADAIKNWKKIYELQLNVQLFSKLDNSNKKNEIDIVVNTGKNLIFIECKSGNVIQSDINKIRAVNRLYGGVTSKSILVCKYKPRTDIIEKCNDLGIYIFFDKNLKNLPNKLDHVLSEMEI
;
A
#
# COMPACT_ATOMS: atom_id res chain seq x y z
N MET A 1 -0.50 13.98 -34.19
CA MET A 1 -0.86 13.22 -32.99
C MET A 1 0.28 13.32 -31.97
N THR A 2 -0.03 13.14 -30.70
CA THR A 2 0.94 13.10 -29.60
C THR A 2 1.38 11.67 -29.32
N HIS A 3 2.69 11.44 -29.36
CA HIS A 3 3.29 10.14 -29.09
C HIS A 3 4.19 10.22 -27.85
N GLN A 4 4.16 9.18 -27.04
CA GLN A 4 5.14 8.97 -25.98
C GLN A 4 5.90 7.68 -26.23
N ILE A 5 7.23 7.75 -26.28
CA ILE A 5 8.09 6.57 -26.20
C ILE A 5 8.45 6.36 -24.74
N THR A 6 8.25 5.16 -24.22
CA THR A 6 8.55 4.84 -22.82
C THR A 6 9.23 3.50 -22.70
N ILE A 7 10.22 3.43 -21.81
CA ILE A 7 11.06 2.25 -21.64
C ILE A 7 10.59 1.46 -20.42
N LEU A 8 10.28 0.18 -20.58
CA LEU A 8 9.79 -0.69 -19.50
C LEU A 8 10.95 -1.37 -18.78
N GLY A 9 11.10 -1.08 -17.48
CA GLY A 9 12.06 -1.74 -16.58
C GLY A 9 11.37 -2.63 -15.55
N GLY A 10 12.04 -2.86 -14.41
CA GLY A 10 11.49 -3.63 -13.30
C GLY A 10 10.47 -2.89 -12.44
N GLN A 11 10.21 -1.61 -12.70
CA GLN A 11 9.19 -0.80 -12.02
C GLN A 11 8.25 -0.20 -13.07
N ILE A 12 6.95 -0.42 -12.88
CA ILE A 12 5.89 0.07 -13.78
C ILE A 12 5.40 1.48 -13.40
N SER A 13 5.51 1.88 -12.12
CA SER A 13 4.91 3.11 -11.60
C SER A 13 5.37 4.39 -12.33
N PRO A 14 6.66 4.57 -12.67
CA PRO A 14 7.07 5.79 -13.37
C PRO A 14 6.58 5.83 -14.83
N VAL A 15 6.38 4.66 -15.46
CA VAL A 15 5.77 4.57 -16.78
C VAL A 15 4.30 4.97 -16.70
N PHE A 16 3.59 4.45 -15.70
CA PHE A 16 2.21 4.83 -15.43
C PHE A 16 2.07 6.35 -15.25
N TRP A 17 2.90 6.98 -14.42
CA TRP A 17 2.84 8.42 -14.19
C TRP A 17 3.14 9.23 -15.46
N GLY A 18 4.11 8.80 -16.26
CA GLY A 18 4.41 9.45 -17.55
C GLY A 18 3.22 9.42 -18.51
N LEU A 19 2.51 8.30 -18.60
CA LEU A 19 1.30 8.17 -19.42
C LEU A 19 0.12 8.95 -18.83
N PHE A 20 -0.05 8.90 -17.50
CA PHE A 20 -1.15 9.52 -16.79
C PHE A 20 -1.11 11.06 -16.85
N GLU A 21 0.08 11.64 -16.68
CA GLU A 21 0.27 13.10 -16.70
C GLU A 21 0.29 13.66 -18.12
N LYS A 22 0.90 12.96 -19.08
CA LYS A 22 1.08 13.47 -20.44
C LYS A 22 -0.09 13.14 -21.37
N GLN A 23 -0.88 12.12 -21.06
CA GLN A 23 -2.05 11.68 -21.84
C GLN A 23 -1.80 11.62 -23.36
N PRO A 24 -0.75 10.93 -23.84
CA PRO A 24 -0.49 10.82 -25.26
C PRO A 24 -1.62 10.06 -25.98
N GLU A 25 -1.83 10.36 -27.25
CA GLU A 25 -2.75 9.57 -28.09
C GLU A 25 -2.18 8.17 -28.37
N ILE A 26 -0.86 8.09 -28.56
CA ILE A 26 -0.14 6.85 -28.88
C ILE A 26 1.03 6.65 -27.91
N ALA A 27 1.16 5.44 -27.35
CA ALA A 27 2.27 5.07 -26.50
C ALA A 27 3.07 3.90 -27.10
N HIS A 28 4.37 4.11 -27.28
CA HIS A 28 5.32 3.11 -27.74
C HIS A 28 6.09 2.53 -26.55
N LEU A 29 5.80 1.28 -26.20
CA LEU A 29 6.41 0.55 -25.09
C LEU A 29 7.65 -0.19 -25.57
N ILE A 30 8.83 0.28 -25.17
CA ILE A 30 10.11 -0.38 -25.45
C ILE A 30 10.46 -1.28 -24.28
N TYR A 31 10.46 -2.59 -24.48
CA TYR A 31 10.50 -3.55 -23.37
C TYR A 31 11.50 -4.67 -23.59
N THR A 32 11.83 -5.36 -22.51
CA THR A 32 12.68 -6.57 -22.53
C THR A 32 11.81 -7.77 -22.22
N LYS A 33 12.32 -8.99 -22.46
CA LYS A 33 11.60 -10.22 -22.10
C LYS A 33 11.07 -10.19 -20.65
N ASP A 34 11.85 -9.63 -19.72
CA ASP A 34 11.51 -9.61 -18.29
C ASP A 34 10.43 -8.58 -17.95
N SER A 35 10.32 -7.48 -18.69
CA SER A 35 9.33 -6.41 -18.44
C SER A 35 8.04 -6.55 -19.26
N ARG A 36 7.93 -7.58 -20.12
CA ARG A 36 6.74 -7.86 -20.96
C ARG A 36 5.43 -7.93 -20.18
N HIS A 37 5.46 -8.45 -18.95
CA HIS A 37 4.28 -8.63 -18.12
C HIS A 37 3.60 -7.31 -17.68
N HIS A 38 4.27 -6.15 -17.85
CA HIS A 38 3.69 -4.84 -17.56
C HIS A 38 2.75 -4.32 -18.66
N ILE A 39 2.90 -4.78 -19.90
CA ILE A 39 2.12 -4.32 -21.06
C ILE A 39 0.60 -4.45 -20.83
N PRO A 40 0.05 -5.65 -20.54
CA PRO A 40 -1.40 -5.79 -20.36
C PRO A 40 -1.93 -4.99 -19.16
N ILE A 41 -1.09 -4.71 -18.16
CA ILE A 41 -1.48 -3.88 -17.02
C ILE A 41 -1.68 -2.43 -17.48
N LEU A 42 -0.72 -1.86 -18.23
CA LEU A 42 -0.82 -0.50 -18.76
C LEU A 42 -2.02 -0.35 -19.72
N GLU A 43 -2.19 -1.29 -20.64
CA GLU A 43 -3.33 -1.29 -21.58
C GLU A 43 -4.67 -1.28 -20.84
N SER A 44 -4.79 -2.07 -19.77
CA SER A 44 -6.02 -2.11 -18.96
C SER A 44 -6.32 -0.80 -18.21
N LEU A 45 -5.27 -0.03 -17.87
CA LEU A 45 -5.39 1.23 -17.14
C LEU A 45 -5.66 2.43 -18.06
N PHE A 46 -5.29 2.32 -19.34
CA PHE A 46 -5.38 3.42 -20.30
C PHE A 46 -6.11 3.00 -21.59
N PRO A 47 -7.42 2.69 -21.55
CA PRO A 47 -8.16 2.18 -22.70
C PRO A 47 -8.30 3.18 -23.86
N LYS A 48 -7.94 4.45 -23.66
CA LYS A 48 -7.99 5.51 -24.68
C LYS A 48 -6.66 5.71 -25.41
N ILE A 49 -5.57 5.16 -24.89
CA ILE A 49 -4.24 5.28 -25.51
C ILE A 49 -4.06 4.10 -26.45
N VAL A 50 -3.60 4.36 -27.67
CA VAL A 50 -3.20 3.29 -28.60
C VAL A 50 -1.79 2.83 -28.24
N PHE A 51 -1.62 1.55 -27.95
CA PHE A 51 -0.33 0.98 -27.56
C PHE A 51 0.33 0.24 -28.73
N HIS A 52 1.60 0.57 -28.96
CA HIS A 52 2.53 -0.23 -29.74
C HIS A 52 3.62 -0.74 -28.82
N SER A 53 4.12 -1.97 -29.03
CA SER A 53 5.16 -2.53 -28.19
C SER A 53 6.27 -3.16 -29.03
N LYS A 54 7.52 -2.87 -28.68
CA LYS A 54 8.72 -3.41 -29.33
C LYS A 54 9.61 -4.05 -28.27
N GLN A 55 9.86 -5.35 -28.43
CA GLN A 55 10.83 -6.05 -27.59
C GLN A 55 12.24 -5.76 -28.09
N VAL A 56 13.16 -5.45 -27.18
CA VAL A 56 14.59 -5.22 -27.47
C VAL A 56 15.48 -6.01 -26.51
N LYS A 57 16.73 -6.22 -26.89
CA LYS A 57 17.77 -6.71 -25.96
C LYS A 57 18.24 -5.56 -25.03
N PRO A 58 18.26 -5.74 -23.70
CA PRO A 58 18.50 -4.66 -22.72
C PRO A 58 19.84 -3.93 -22.81
N TYR A 59 20.84 -4.52 -23.48
CA TYR A 59 22.22 -4.03 -23.53
C TYR A 59 22.75 -3.89 -24.96
N ASP A 60 21.87 -4.03 -25.95
CA ASP A 60 22.20 -3.93 -27.37
C ASP A 60 21.90 -2.51 -27.85
N PHE A 61 22.88 -1.61 -27.70
CA PHE A 61 22.69 -0.17 -27.91
C PHE A 61 22.22 0.15 -29.34
N GLU A 62 22.81 -0.50 -30.35
CA GLU A 62 22.48 -0.27 -31.76
C GLU A 62 21.09 -0.81 -32.12
N GLU A 63 20.72 -2.01 -31.65
CA GLU A 63 19.37 -2.54 -31.86
C GLU A 63 18.30 -1.60 -31.30
N ILE A 64 18.54 -1.05 -30.11
CA ILE A 64 17.63 -0.09 -29.47
C ILE A 64 17.57 1.18 -30.29
N LYS A 65 18.72 1.74 -30.68
CA LYS A 65 18.82 2.95 -31.49
C LYS A 65 18.00 2.82 -32.79
N THR A 66 18.28 1.79 -33.58
CA THR A 66 17.57 1.52 -34.84
C THR A 66 16.07 1.37 -34.61
N SER A 67 15.66 0.68 -33.54
CA SER A 67 14.23 0.52 -33.23
C SER A 67 13.52 1.85 -32.94
N ILE A 68 14.20 2.80 -32.26
CA ILE A 68 13.61 4.13 -32.00
C ILE A 68 13.58 4.96 -33.28
N GLU A 69 14.63 4.93 -34.09
CA GLU A 69 14.69 5.64 -35.37
C GLU A 69 13.58 5.18 -36.32
N GLU A 70 13.35 3.87 -36.44
CA GLU A 70 12.24 3.29 -37.20
C GLU A 70 10.89 3.87 -36.77
N ILE A 71 10.62 3.93 -35.45
CA ILE A 71 9.35 4.48 -34.91
C ILE A 71 9.20 5.96 -35.25
N LEU A 72 10.26 6.75 -35.13
CA LEU A 72 10.21 8.19 -35.42
C LEU A 72 9.97 8.46 -36.91
N ILE A 73 10.60 7.68 -37.79
CA ILE A 73 10.46 7.79 -39.25
C ILE A 73 9.05 7.35 -39.69
N GLU A 74 8.53 6.23 -39.17
CA GLU A 74 7.19 5.73 -39.51
C GLU A 74 6.07 6.74 -39.19
N HIS A 75 6.30 7.58 -38.17
CA HIS A 75 5.35 8.58 -37.70
C HIS A 75 5.86 10.01 -37.89
N GLU A 76 6.59 10.27 -38.97
CA GLU A 76 7.13 11.59 -39.30
C GLU A 76 6.03 12.69 -39.28
N GLY A 77 6.38 13.88 -38.78
CA GLY A 77 5.45 15.00 -38.62
C GLY A 77 4.59 14.98 -37.34
N ASN A 78 4.68 13.93 -36.53
CA ASN A 78 4.03 13.87 -35.22
C ASN A 78 4.93 14.39 -34.09
N THR A 79 4.32 14.74 -32.95
CA THR A 79 5.05 15.22 -31.77
C THR A 79 5.39 14.06 -30.85
N PHE A 80 6.64 14.01 -30.38
CA PHE A 80 7.17 12.94 -29.53
C PHE A 80 7.73 13.46 -28.21
N GLU A 81 7.50 12.69 -27.15
CA GLU A 81 8.22 12.81 -25.87
C GLU A 81 8.78 11.45 -25.44
N LEU A 82 9.97 11.44 -24.84
CA LEU A 82 10.59 10.23 -24.28
C LEU A 82 10.54 10.22 -22.75
N ASN A 83 9.96 9.17 -22.18
CA ASN A 83 10.07 8.85 -20.76
C ASN A 83 11.29 7.95 -20.51
N LEU A 84 12.33 8.53 -19.91
CA LEU A 84 13.62 7.87 -19.65
C LEU A 84 13.65 7.06 -18.33
N THR A 85 12.55 7.02 -17.59
CA THR A 85 12.60 6.60 -16.18
C THR A 85 12.80 5.10 -15.99
N GLY A 86 12.32 4.30 -16.93
CA GLY A 86 12.41 2.84 -16.87
C GLY A 86 13.56 2.25 -17.68
N GLY A 87 13.51 0.94 -17.87
CA GLY A 87 14.54 0.19 -18.59
C GLY A 87 15.90 0.11 -17.88
N THR A 88 16.90 -0.37 -18.61
CA THR A 88 18.30 -0.30 -18.18
C THR A 88 18.90 1.06 -18.53
N LYS A 89 20.03 1.41 -17.94
CA LYS A 89 20.77 2.62 -18.31
C LYS A 89 21.18 2.61 -19.79
N VAL A 90 21.51 1.44 -20.36
CA VAL A 90 21.88 1.33 -21.78
C VAL A 90 20.68 1.66 -22.67
N MET A 91 19.48 1.17 -22.32
CA MET A 91 18.24 1.53 -23.03
C MET A 91 17.97 3.03 -22.96
N ALA A 92 18.04 3.61 -21.75
CA ALA A 92 17.80 5.04 -21.56
C ALA A 92 18.80 5.90 -22.36
N LEU A 93 20.08 5.55 -22.37
CA LEU A 93 21.11 6.27 -23.12
C LEU A 93 20.94 6.12 -24.63
N ALA A 94 20.59 4.94 -25.13
CA ALA A 94 20.34 4.71 -26.55
C ALA A 94 19.14 5.52 -27.06
N CYS A 95 18.00 5.47 -26.35
CA CYS A 95 16.84 6.27 -26.69
C CYS A 95 17.15 7.77 -26.61
N GLN A 96 17.88 8.21 -25.59
CA GLN A 96 18.24 9.62 -25.43
C GLN A 96 19.18 10.11 -26.53
N HIS A 97 20.08 9.26 -27.01
CA HIS A 97 20.96 9.59 -28.13
C HIS A 97 20.12 9.93 -29.37
N VAL A 98 19.16 9.07 -29.73
CA VAL A 98 18.25 9.34 -30.86
C VAL A 98 17.42 10.61 -30.63
N PHE A 99 16.81 10.77 -29.44
CA PHE A 99 15.98 11.95 -29.18
C PHE A 99 16.76 13.27 -29.25
N LYS A 100 18.05 13.26 -28.90
CA LYS A 100 18.92 14.42 -29.08
C LYS A 100 19.20 14.71 -30.55
N ASP A 101 19.51 13.69 -31.34
CA ASP A 101 19.79 13.84 -32.78
C ASP A 101 18.59 14.45 -33.52
N PHE A 102 17.37 14.09 -33.12
CA PHE A 102 16.11 14.63 -33.67
C PHE A 102 15.60 15.90 -32.94
N SER A 103 16.33 16.43 -31.95
CA SER A 103 15.93 17.61 -31.15
C SER A 103 14.54 17.49 -30.48
N LEU A 104 14.20 16.28 -30.02
CA LEU A 104 12.92 15.94 -29.39
C LEU A 104 12.99 16.05 -27.86
N SER A 105 11.83 16.24 -27.23
CA SER A 105 11.73 16.38 -25.78
C SER A 105 11.85 15.04 -25.05
N SER A 106 12.50 15.06 -23.89
CA SER A 106 12.64 13.90 -23.00
C SER A 106 12.45 14.33 -21.55
N PHE A 107 11.98 13.41 -20.72
CA PHE A 107 11.76 13.65 -19.29
C PHE A 107 12.07 12.41 -18.45
N TYR A 108 12.27 12.64 -17.15
CA TYR A 108 12.50 11.62 -16.14
C TYR A 108 11.60 11.87 -14.93
N ILE A 109 11.09 10.81 -14.31
CA ILE A 109 10.26 10.88 -13.10
C ILE A 109 11.08 10.37 -11.91
N ASP A 110 11.32 11.22 -10.92
CA ASP A 110 12.03 10.81 -9.71
C ASP A 110 11.13 10.06 -8.72
N GLN A 111 11.73 9.55 -7.64
CA GLN A 111 11.02 8.80 -6.60
C GLN A 111 10.04 9.68 -5.81
N GLY A 112 10.26 11.00 -5.78
CA GLY A 112 9.39 11.98 -5.15
C GLY A 112 8.24 12.47 -6.02
N HIS A 113 7.96 11.77 -7.14
CA HIS A 113 6.89 12.11 -8.09
C HIS A 113 7.05 13.51 -8.69
N LYS A 114 8.28 13.85 -9.10
CA LYS A 114 8.56 15.06 -9.89
C LYS A 114 9.04 14.67 -11.28
N ILE A 115 8.62 15.45 -12.26
CA ILE A 115 9.04 15.33 -13.66
C ILE A 115 10.19 16.29 -13.88
N TYR A 116 11.37 15.75 -14.18
CA TYR A 116 12.50 16.52 -14.70
C TYR A 116 12.42 16.57 -16.22
N ASP A 117 12.29 17.78 -16.77
CA ASP A 117 12.29 18.01 -18.21
C ASP A 117 13.72 18.34 -18.67
N PHE A 118 14.27 17.56 -19.60
CA PHE A 118 15.65 17.74 -20.07
C PHE A 118 15.84 18.93 -21.00
N ARG A 119 14.76 19.41 -21.63
CA ARG A 119 14.79 20.57 -22.52
C ARG A 119 14.81 21.86 -21.69
N THR A 120 13.96 21.98 -20.69
CA THR A 120 13.91 23.16 -19.82
C THR A 120 14.86 23.08 -18.62
N GLN A 121 15.40 21.90 -18.34
CA GLN A 121 16.28 21.60 -17.20
C GLN A 121 15.66 21.94 -15.84
N SER A 122 14.35 21.71 -15.71
CA SER A 122 13.59 22.07 -14.52
C SER A 122 12.71 20.93 -14.03
N TYR A 123 12.45 20.91 -12.73
CA TYR A 123 11.47 20.02 -12.12
C TYR A 123 10.07 20.63 -12.13
N SER A 124 9.07 19.80 -12.41
CA SER A 124 7.65 20.07 -12.14
C SER A 124 7.07 18.97 -11.25
N ALA A 125 6.10 19.31 -10.40
CA ALA A 125 5.48 18.35 -9.49
C ALA A 125 4.34 17.59 -10.17
N ILE A 126 4.25 16.28 -9.95
CA ILE A 126 3.02 15.52 -10.22
C ILE A 126 1.99 15.89 -9.15
N ASN A 127 0.93 16.59 -9.59
CA ASN A 127 -0.14 17.06 -8.71
C ASN A 127 -1.34 16.11 -8.68
N SER A 128 -1.43 15.21 -9.65
CA SER A 128 -2.48 14.19 -9.68
C SER A 128 -2.42 13.23 -8.51
N LYS A 129 -3.59 12.67 -8.20
CA LYS A 129 -3.76 11.64 -7.18
C LYS A 129 -4.49 10.44 -7.77
N ILE A 130 -4.05 9.25 -7.40
CA ILE A 130 -4.66 7.99 -7.81
C ILE A 130 -5.18 7.22 -6.61
N LYS A 131 -6.24 6.44 -6.84
CA LYS A 131 -6.86 5.60 -5.81
C LYS A 131 -6.06 4.32 -5.57
N LEU A 132 -6.27 3.69 -4.41
CA LEU A 132 -5.66 2.42 -4.02
C LEU A 132 -5.85 1.35 -5.10
N LYS A 133 -7.03 1.31 -5.73
CA LYS A 133 -7.32 0.39 -6.84
C LYS A 133 -6.27 0.43 -7.94
N ILE A 134 -5.78 1.63 -8.30
CA ILE A 134 -4.77 1.78 -9.35
C ILE A 134 -3.43 1.20 -8.90
N PHE A 135 -2.99 1.46 -7.66
CA PHE A 135 -1.77 0.85 -7.12
C PHE A 135 -1.85 -0.67 -7.10
N ILE A 136 -3.00 -1.23 -6.68
CA ILE A 136 -3.22 -2.68 -6.67
C ILE A 136 -3.17 -3.24 -8.11
N THR A 137 -3.78 -2.57 -9.08
CA THR A 137 -3.68 -2.95 -10.51
C THR A 137 -2.24 -2.87 -11.02
N LEU A 138 -1.45 -1.88 -10.63
CA LEU A 138 -0.03 -1.79 -11.00
C LEU A 138 0.80 -2.96 -10.45
N SER A 139 0.42 -3.54 -9.30
CA SER A 139 1.01 -4.80 -8.79
C SER A 139 0.57 -6.06 -9.59
N GLY A 140 -0.29 -5.86 -10.58
CA GLY A 140 -0.95 -6.89 -11.38
C GLY A 140 -2.04 -7.66 -10.64
N HIS A 141 -2.63 -7.10 -9.58
CA HIS A 141 -3.82 -7.66 -8.91
C HIS A 141 -5.03 -6.80 -9.23
N ASN A 142 -6.18 -7.43 -9.48
CA ASN A 142 -7.38 -6.68 -9.90
C ASN A 142 -8.52 -6.74 -8.88
N ASN A 143 -8.40 -7.61 -7.88
CA ASN A 143 -9.43 -7.88 -6.89
C ASN A 143 -8.89 -7.72 -5.48
N TYR A 144 -9.59 -6.91 -4.69
CA TYR A 144 -9.38 -6.76 -3.26
C TYR A 144 -10.70 -6.38 -2.60
N SER A 145 -10.79 -6.60 -1.29
CA SER A 145 -11.82 -6.01 -0.43
C SER A 145 -11.15 -5.18 0.65
N SER A 146 -11.85 -4.16 1.14
CA SER A 146 -11.39 -3.33 2.25
C SER A 146 -12.57 -2.70 2.96
N ASN A 147 -12.33 -2.18 4.15
CA ASN A 147 -13.26 -1.34 4.87
C ASN A 147 -12.82 0.12 4.79
N ASN A 148 -13.76 1.00 4.50
CA ASN A 148 -13.52 2.43 4.68
C ASN A 148 -13.56 2.74 6.18
N ILE A 149 -12.85 3.78 6.59
CA ILE A 149 -12.95 4.24 7.98
C ILE A 149 -14.39 4.63 8.36
N THR A 150 -15.19 5.10 7.40
CA THR A 150 -16.60 5.44 7.58
C THR A 150 -17.51 4.23 7.79
N ASP A 151 -17.01 3.01 7.56
CA ASP A 151 -17.75 1.78 7.86
C ASP A 151 -17.83 1.52 9.38
N PHE A 152 -17.07 2.28 10.17
CA PHE A 152 -17.03 2.23 11.63
C PHE A 152 -17.58 3.52 12.24
N ASN A 153 -18.46 3.40 13.22
CA ASN A 153 -19.05 4.53 13.92
C ASN A 153 -18.24 4.95 15.16
N THR A 154 -18.56 6.13 15.70
CA THR A 154 -17.88 6.69 16.88
C THR A 154 -17.93 5.76 18.09
N ASP A 155 -19.02 5.02 18.29
CA ASP A 155 -19.16 4.11 19.43
C ASP A 155 -18.26 2.88 19.30
N GLU A 156 -18.03 2.38 18.08
CA GLU A 156 -17.07 1.30 17.82
C GLU A 156 -15.62 1.75 18.08
N PHE A 157 -15.27 2.99 17.74
CA PHE A 157 -13.97 3.58 18.11
C PHE A 157 -13.83 3.73 19.63
N ASN A 158 -14.86 4.23 20.31
CA ASN A 158 -14.86 4.38 21.76
C ASN A 158 -14.74 3.03 22.47
N PHE A 159 -15.52 2.04 22.04
CA PHE A 159 -15.43 0.67 22.56
C PHE A 159 -14.03 0.07 22.34
N SER A 160 -13.43 0.28 21.17
CA SER A 160 -12.06 -0.18 20.88
C SER A 160 -11.03 0.44 21.82
N LYS A 161 -11.19 1.72 22.19
CA LYS A 161 -10.35 2.40 23.20
C LYS A 161 -10.57 1.81 24.60
N GLU A 162 -11.81 1.47 24.97
CA GLU A 162 -12.09 0.80 26.24
C GLU A 162 -11.44 -0.58 26.32
N ILE A 163 -11.53 -1.38 25.25
CA ILE A 163 -10.83 -2.67 25.15
C ILE A 163 -9.32 -2.46 25.23
N SER A 164 -8.76 -1.48 24.52
CA SER A 164 -7.34 -1.13 24.60
C SER A 164 -6.89 -0.82 26.03
N ARG A 165 -7.71 -0.10 26.81
CA ARG A 165 -7.45 0.24 28.21
C ARG A 165 -7.38 -1.00 29.11
N ILE A 166 -8.30 -1.95 28.92
CA ILE A 166 -8.36 -3.16 29.75
C ILE A 166 -7.55 -4.34 29.19
N SER A 167 -6.97 -4.22 27.99
CA SER A 167 -6.28 -5.32 27.29
C SER A 167 -5.13 -5.97 28.08
N SER A 168 -4.56 -5.23 29.04
CA SER A 168 -3.48 -5.70 29.91
C SER A 168 -3.95 -6.33 31.23
N THR A 169 -5.24 -6.19 31.59
CA THR A 169 -5.81 -6.71 32.84
C THR A 169 -6.03 -8.22 32.78
N GLU A 170 -6.17 -8.84 33.95
CA GLU A 170 -6.51 -10.27 34.06
C GLU A 170 -7.88 -10.57 33.42
N LEU A 171 -8.88 -9.70 33.64
CA LEU A 171 -10.21 -9.81 33.02
C LEU A 171 -10.12 -10.05 31.51
N TYR A 172 -9.39 -9.21 30.77
CA TYR A 172 -9.30 -9.35 29.33
C TYR A 172 -8.43 -10.55 28.93
N LYS A 173 -7.27 -10.74 29.58
CA LYS A 173 -6.34 -11.83 29.24
C LYS A 173 -6.97 -13.21 29.40
N GLU A 174 -7.71 -13.42 30.49
CA GLU A 174 -8.42 -14.68 30.74
C GLU A 174 -9.59 -14.87 29.78
N SER A 175 -10.40 -13.82 29.58
CA SER A 175 -11.50 -13.84 28.62
C SER A 175 -11.01 -14.17 27.21
N ALA A 176 -9.98 -13.47 26.73
CA ALA A 176 -9.41 -13.68 25.39
C ALA A 176 -8.78 -15.08 25.26
N LYS A 177 -8.18 -15.62 26.33
CA LYS A 177 -7.66 -17.00 26.33
C LYS A 177 -8.80 -18.02 26.19
N ASP A 178 -9.86 -17.86 26.96
CA ASP A 178 -11.00 -18.79 26.94
C ASP A 178 -11.77 -18.72 25.62
N VAL A 179 -11.98 -17.51 25.09
CA VAL A 179 -12.58 -17.28 23.77
C VAL A 179 -11.77 -17.98 22.68
N ARG A 180 -10.44 -17.77 22.63
CA ARG A 180 -9.57 -18.45 21.63
C ARG A 180 -9.58 -19.97 21.76
N PHE A 181 -9.73 -20.50 22.97
CA PHE A 181 -9.76 -21.94 23.21
C PHE A 181 -11.08 -22.57 22.75
N LYS A 182 -12.21 -21.89 23.00
CA LYS A 182 -13.55 -22.45 22.78
C LYS A 182 -14.18 -22.08 21.43
N ILE A 183 -13.81 -20.94 20.85
CA ILE A 183 -14.44 -20.40 19.65
C ILE A 183 -13.46 -20.43 18.48
N LYS A 184 -13.78 -21.23 17.46
CA LYS A 184 -13.00 -21.33 16.23
C LYS A 184 -13.32 -20.21 15.24
N ASP A 185 -14.60 -19.86 15.10
CA ASP A 185 -15.11 -18.84 14.17
C ASP A 185 -15.85 -17.75 14.98
N LEU A 186 -15.14 -16.65 15.24
CA LEU A 186 -15.63 -15.55 16.07
C LEU A 186 -16.85 -14.85 15.44
N GLY A 187 -16.90 -14.75 14.12
CA GLY A 187 -17.98 -14.06 13.41
C GLY A 187 -19.33 -14.80 13.45
N LYS A 188 -19.31 -16.11 13.74
CA LYS A 188 -20.51 -16.94 13.92
C LYS A 188 -20.92 -17.12 15.38
N CYS A 189 -20.17 -16.58 16.33
CA CYS A 189 -20.49 -16.70 17.74
C CYS A 189 -21.63 -15.74 18.10
N ASN A 190 -22.80 -16.29 18.46
CA ASN A 190 -23.95 -15.48 18.92
C ASN A 190 -24.02 -15.35 20.44
N ASN A 191 -23.50 -16.34 21.16
CA ASN A 191 -23.52 -16.37 22.63
C ASN A 191 -22.19 -16.91 23.16
N PHE A 192 -21.68 -16.30 24.22
CA PHE A 192 -20.51 -16.77 24.94
C PHE A 192 -20.55 -16.28 26.39
N SER A 193 -20.20 -17.14 27.33
CA SER A 193 -20.05 -16.74 28.73
C SER A 193 -18.77 -17.30 29.32
N PHE A 194 -18.11 -16.46 30.12
CA PHE A 194 -16.94 -16.81 30.90
C PHE A 194 -17.08 -16.19 32.28
N SER A 195 -16.74 -16.97 33.30
CA SER A 195 -16.67 -16.51 34.67
C SER A 195 -15.51 -17.21 35.36
N LYS A 196 -14.60 -16.43 35.94
CA LYS A 196 -13.52 -16.94 36.80
C LYS A 196 -13.29 -15.96 37.94
N GLY A 197 -13.61 -16.40 39.16
CA GLY A 197 -13.61 -15.54 40.33
C GLY A 197 -14.55 -14.35 40.11
N LYS A 198 -13.98 -13.15 39.97
CA LYS A 198 -14.73 -11.90 39.79
C LYS A 198 -14.73 -11.39 38.34
N ASN A 199 -13.97 -12.05 37.46
CA ASN A 199 -13.88 -11.71 36.05
C ASN A 199 -15.04 -12.34 35.30
N LEU A 200 -15.85 -11.52 34.65
CA LEU A 200 -17.02 -11.96 33.91
C LEU A 200 -17.02 -11.39 32.50
N LEU A 201 -17.23 -12.27 31.51
CA LEU A 201 -17.54 -11.92 30.14
C LEU A 201 -18.89 -12.57 29.80
N ASN A 202 -19.82 -11.76 29.30
CA ASN A 202 -21.07 -12.24 28.75
C ASN A 202 -21.28 -11.61 27.37
N TRP A 203 -21.46 -12.45 26.37
CA TRP A 203 -21.85 -12.11 25.01
C TRP A 203 -23.18 -12.77 24.72
N ASN A 204 -24.18 -11.97 24.41
CA ASN A 204 -25.45 -12.40 23.86
C ASN A 204 -25.81 -11.40 22.77
N LYS A 205 -25.52 -11.75 21.52
CA LYS A 205 -25.53 -10.84 20.37
C LYS A 205 -26.84 -10.04 20.33
N PRO A 206 -26.79 -8.69 20.29
CA PRO A 206 -25.63 -7.84 20.04
C PRO A 206 -24.94 -7.24 21.29
N LEU A 207 -25.23 -7.72 22.51
CA LEU A 207 -24.70 -7.14 23.75
C LEU A 207 -23.49 -7.90 24.27
N ILE A 208 -22.36 -7.20 24.43
CA ILE A 208 -21.20 -7.67 25.19
C ILE A 208 -21.14 -6.96 26.54
N THR A 209 -20.76 -7.69 27.58
CA THR A 209 -20.46 -7.18 28.91
C THR A 209 -19.15 -7.79 29.40
N LEU A 210 -18.18 -6.96 29.77
CA LEU A 210 -16.97 -7.36 30.49
C LEU A 210 -16.98 -6.66 31.86
N LYS A 211 -16.79 -7.42 32.94
CA LYS A 211 -16.84 -6.87 34.30
C LYS A 211 -15.81 -7.53 35.22
N ASP A 212 -15.14 -6.71 36.02
CA ASP A 212 -14.40 -7.11 37.22
C ASP A 212 -14.73 -6.13 38.38
N ASN A 213 -13.88 -6.04 39.42
CA ASN A 213 -14.10 -5.07 40.51
C ASN A 213 -13.88 -3.61 40.12
N GLN A 214 -13.03 -3.36 39.12
CA GLN A 214 -12.52 -2.04 38.74
C GLN A 214 -13.11 -1.57 37.39
N ASN A 215 -13.57 -2.51 36.57
CA ASN A 215 -14.00 -2.28 35.20
C ASN A 215 -15.40 -2.82 34.98
N GLN A 216 -16.21 -2.05 34.27
CA GLN A 216 -17.48 -2.50 33.73
C GLN A 216 -17.66 -1.89 32.34
N ILE A 217 -17.51 -2.72 31.32
CA ILE A 217 -17.72 -2.34 29.92
C ILE A 217 -19.00 -3.02 29.44
N LYS A 218 -19.89 -2.24 28.83
CA LYS A 218 -21.10 -2.74 28.16
C LYS A 218 -21.21 -2.08 26.81
N PHE A 219 -21.37 -2.88 25.77
CA PHE A 219 -21.51 -2.35 24.42
C PHE A 219 -22.51 -3.17 23.60
N ARG A 220 -23.41 -2.49 22.89
CA ARG A 220 -24.47 -3.10 22.09
C ARG A 220 -24.18 -2.89 20.60
N ASN A 221 -23.53 -3.86 19.98
CA ASN A 221 -23.25 -3.90 18.55
C ASN A 221 -23.07 -5.36 18.09
N SER A 222 -23.61 -5.71 16.92
CA SER A 222 -23.53 -7.07 16.37
C SER A 222 -22.10 -7.56 16.13
N LYS A 223 -21.13 -6.65 15.95
CA LYS A 223 -19.69 -6.90 15.76
C LYS A 223 -18.87 -6.75 17.03
N ALA A 224 -19.46 -6.42 18.18
CA ALA A 224 -18.73 -6.10 19.41
C ALA A 224 -17.79 -7.24 19.86
N PHE A 225 -18.22 -8.48 19.72
CA PHE A 225 -17.43 -9.65 20.09
C PHE A 225 -16.20 -9.84 19.17
N GLU A 226 -16.38 -9.64 17.86
CA GLU A 226 -15.28 -9.65 16.89
C GLU A 226 -14.30 -8.51 17.14
N ILE A 227 -14.80 -7.28 17.36
CA ILE A 227 -13.96 -6.12 17.68
C ILE A 227 -13.10 -6.41 18.91
N ALA A 228 -13.70 -6.96 19.97
CA ALA A 228 -13.02 -7.23 21.22
C ALA A 228 -11.97 -8.35 21.13
N PHE A 229 -12.20 -9.40 20.33
CA PHE A 229 -11.40 -10.63 20.40
C PHE A 229 -10.70 -11.07 19.11
N CYS A 230 -10.96 -10.44 17.95
CA CYS A 230 -10.22 -10.65 16.70
C CYS A 230 -8.97 -9.76 16.57
N GLY A 231 -8.73 -8.86 17.51
CA GLY A 231 -7.61 -7.90 17.43
C GLY A 231 -7.94 -6.58 16.70
N ILE A 232 -9.10 -6.52 16.03
CA ILE A 232 -9.62 -5.34 15.30
C ILE A 232 -9.63 -4.07 16.16
N TRP A 233 -9.88 -4.19 17.47
CA TRP A 233 -9.86 -3.03 18.37
C TRP A 233 -8.54 -2.24 18.30
N TRP A 234 -7.40 -2.91 18.08
CA TRP A 234 -6.11 -2.22 18.02
C TRP A 234 -5.96 -1.48 16.69
N GLU A 235 -6.40 -2.08 15.59
CA GLU A 235 -6.45 -1.44 14.26
C GLU A 235 -7.32 -0.19 14.29
N LEU A 236 -8.51 -0.26 14.92
CA LEU A 236 -9.40 0.89 15.07
C LEU A 236 -8.79 2.00 15.94
N VAL A 237 -8.06 1.66 17.00
CA VAL A 237 -7.34 2.64 17.82
C VAL A 237 -6.22 3.31 17.03
N VAL A 238 -5.48 2.56 16.20
CA VAL A 238 -4.43 3.12 15.33
C VAL A 238 -5.02 3.97 14.22
N ALA A 239 -6.08 3.52 13.57
CA ALA A 239 -6.80 4.27 12.54
C ALA A 239 -7.37 5.59 13.11
N ASP A 240 -7.95 5.56 14.32
CA ASP A 240 -8.44 6.76 15.00
C ASP A 240 -7.33 7.78 15.28
N ALA A 241 -6.11 7.30 15.60
CA ALA A 241 -4.97 8.17 15.85
C ALA A 241 -4.46 8.90 14.60
N ILE A 242 -4.74 8.38 13.39
CA ILE A 242 -4.23 8.93 12.13
C ILE A 242 -5.31 9.49 11.20
N LYS A 243 -6.59 9.21 11.43
CA LYS A 243 -7.68 9.54 10.50
C LYS A 243 -7.78 11.01 10.10
N ASN A 244 -7.28 11.92 10.93
CA ASN A 244 -7.28 13.36 10.70
C ASN A 244 -5.95 13.88 10.11
N TRP A 245 -5.02 12.99 9.75
CA TRP A 245 -3.77 13.40 9.11
C TRP A 245 -4.06 13.97 7.72
N LYS A 246 -3.71 15.25 7.51
CA LYS A 246 -4.16 16.06 6.36
C LYS A 246 -3.71 15.53 5.00
N LYS A 247 -2.72 14.64 4.96
CA LYS A 247 -2.15 14.09 3.73
C LYS A 247 -2.82 12.79 3.27
N ILE A 248 -3.81 12.29 4.01
CA ILE A 248 -4.61 11.13 3.63
C ILE A 248 -5.49 11.49 2.43
N TYR A 249 -5.36 10.72 1.35
CA TYR A 249 -6.31 10.69 0.24
C TYR A 249 -7.32 9.55 0.43
N GLU A 250 -6.86 8.35 0.79
CA GLU A 250 -7.69 7.23 1.22
C GLU A 250 -7.10 6.55 2.45
N LEU A 251 -7.96 6.14 3.38
CA LEU A 251 -7.60 5.34 4.54
C LEU A 251 -8.48 4.09 4.53
N GLN A 252 -7.84 2.94 4.26
CA GLN A 252 -8.51 1.66 4.12
C GLN A 252 -8.04 0.72 5.23
N LEU A 253 -8.98 0.00 5.84
CA LEU A 253 -8.72 -1.00 6.86
C LEU A 253 -9.00 -2.40 6.28
N ASN A 254 -8.38 -3.43 6.86
CA ASN A 254 -8.60 -4.84 6.52
C ASN A 254 -8.57 -5.08 5.00
N VAL A 255 -7.51 -4.62 4.35
CA VAL A 255 -7.32 -4.76 2.92
C VAL A 255 -6.93 -6.20 2.61
N GLN A 256 -7.86 -6.96 2.05
CA GLN A 256 -7.68 -8.36 1.68
C GLN A 256 -7.45 -8.46 0.18
N LEU A 257 -6.30 -9.02 -0.19
CA LEU A 257 -5.87 -9.22 -1.56
C LEU A 257 -6.08 -10.68 -1.94
N PHE A 258 -6.79 -10.92 -3.03
CA PHE A 258 -7.12 -12.26 -3.50
C PHE A 258 -6.04 -12.83 -4.43
N SER A 259 -5.97 -14.15 -4.55
CA SER A 259 -5.04 -14.81 -5.47
C SER A 259 -5.39 -14.49 -6.92
N LYS A 260 -4.37 -14.25 -7.75
CA LYS A 260 -4.53 -14.02 -9.19
C LYS A 260 -5.06 -15.26 -9.93
N LEU A 261 -4.83 -16.44 -9.38
CA LEU A 261 -5.24 -17.73 -9.96
C LEU A 261 -6.63 -18.16 -9.49
N ASP A 262 -7.03 -17.73 -8.30
CA ASP A 262 -8.31 -18.08 -7.68
C ASP A 262 -8.80 -16.94 -6.79
N ASN A 263 -9.78 -16.20 -7.28
CA ASN A 263 -10.34 -15.04 -6.61
C ASN A 263 -11.12 -15.37 -5.33
N SER A 264 -11.39 -16.64 -5.03
CA SER A 264 -12.01 -17.05 -3.77
C SER A 264 -11.01 -17.11 -2.61
N ASN A 265 -9.72 -17.28 -2.93
CA ASN A 265 -8.67 -17.49 -1.96
C ASN A 265 -7.99 -16.18 -1.55
N LYS A 266 -8.08 -15.84 -0.25
CA LYS A 266 -7.37 -14.71 0.34
C LYS A 266 -5.87 -15.01 0.37
N LYS A 267 -5.08 -14.16 -0.28
CA LYS A 267 -3.63 -14.33 -0.41
C LYS A 267 -2.86 -13.54 0.64
N ASN A 268 -3.22 -12.28 0.83
CA ASN A 268 -2.61 -11.40 1.82
C ASN A 268 -3.65 -10.49 2.45
N GLU A 269 -3.41 -10.08 3.68
CA GLU A 269 -4.22 -9.14 4.43
C GLU A 269 -3.32 -8.05 4.99
N ILE A 270 -3.77 -6.80 4.87
CA ILE A 270 -3.08 -5.61 5.33
C ILE A 270 -4.02 -4.85 6.25
N ASP A 271 -3.62 -4.67 7.49
CA ASP A 271 -4.49 -4.16 8.54
C ASP A 271 -4.96 -2.72 8.24
N ILE A 272 -4.01 -1.83 7.87
CA ILE A 272 -4.33 -0.46 7.46
C ILE A 272 -3.45 -0.06 6.27
N VAL A 273 -4.05 0.58 5.26
CA VAL A 273 -3.36 1.19 4.13
C VAL A 273 -3.68 2.68 4.09
N VAL A 274 -2.64 3.50 4.17
CA VAL A 274 -2.73 4.95 3.98
C VAL A 274 -2.26 5.27 2.57
N ASN A 275 -3.17 5.80 1.75
CA ASN A 275 -2.85 6.32 0.42
C ASN A 275 -2.82 7.85 0.48
N THR A 276 -1.72 8.48 0.07
CA THR A 276 -1.62 9.95 -0.04
C THR A 276 -2.06 10.50 -1.40
N GLY A 277 -2.43 9.60 -2.32
CA GLY A 277 -2.71 9.85 -3.72
C GLY A 277 -1.52 9.54 -4.63
N LYS A 278 -0.30 9.52 -4.08
CA LYS A 278 0.93 9.21 -4.82
C LYS A 278 1.78 8.12 -4.17
N ASN A 279 1.63 7.97 -2.86
CA ASN A 279 2.40 7.05 -2.04
C ASN A 279 1.49 6.16 -1.20
N LEU A 280 1.92 4.91 -1.00
CA LEU A 280 1.28 3.98 -0.07
C LEU A 280 2.13 3.80 1.19
N ILE A 281 1.48 3.84 2.34
CA ILE A 281 2.05 3.45 3.62
C ILE A 281 1.22 2.28 4.14
N PHE A 282 1.85 1.11 4.25
CA PHE A 282 1.25 -0.08 4.83
C PHE A 282 1.50 -0.08 6.33
N ILE A 283 0.46 -0.29 7.12
CA ILE A 283 0.55 -0.34 8.57
C ILE A 283 0.05 -1.72 9.04
N GLU A 284 0.93 -2.48 9.68
CA GLU A 284 0.57 -3.72 10.38
C GLU A 284 0.44 -3.42 11.88
N CYS A 285 -0.65 -3.87 12.48
CA CYS A 285 -1.00 -3.66 13.87
C CYS A 285 -0.76 -4.94 14.67
N LYS A 286 -0.03 -4.84 15.79
CA LYS A 286 0.17 -5.98 16.70
C LYS A 286 -0.26 -5.64 18.11
N SER A 287 -1.37 -6.23 18.53
CA SER A 287 -1.91 -6.09 19.89
C SER A 287 -1.23 -7.01 20.92
N GLY A 288 -0.48 -8.02 20.47
CA GLY A 288 0.28 -8.96 21.30
C GLY A 288 1.80 -8.88 21.09
N ASN A 289 2.48 -10.01 21.26
CA ASN A 289 3.91 -10.13 20.96
C ASN A 289 4.14 -10.10 19.46
N VAL A 290 5.19 -9.39 19.04
CA VAL A 290 5.66 -9.40 17.65
C VAL A 290 6.62 -10.55 17.44
N ILE A 291 6.39 -11.33 16.40
CA ILE A 291 7.27 -12.42 15.98
C ILE A 291 7.83 -12.16 14.58
N GLN A 292 8.84 -12.92 14.21
CA GLN A 292 9.58 -12.70 12.96
C GLN A 292 8.70 -12.83 11.69
N SER A 293 7.66 -13.68 11.74
CA SER A 293 6.72 -13.84 10.63
C SER A 293 5.91 -12.57 10.35
N ASP A 294 5.62 -11.76 11.38
CA ASP A 294 4.91 -10.49 11.22
C ASP A 294 5.73 -9.51 10.38
N ILE A 295 7.03 -9.42 10.66
CA ILE A 295 7.98 -8.57 9.93
C ILE A 295 8.11 -9.02 8.48
N ASN A 296 8.25 -10.33 8.27
CA ASN A 296 8.38 -10.91 6.94
C ASN A 296 7.10 -10.70 6.10
N LYS A 297 5.91 -10.79 6.73
CA LYS A 297 4.61 -10.53 6.10
C LYS A 297 4.53 -9.10 5.58
N ILE A 298 4.72 -8.09 6.44
CA ILE A 298 4.61 -6.69 6.00
C ILE A 298 5.68 -6.31 4.97
N ARG A 299 6.91 -6.86 5.09
CA ARG A 299 7.96 -6.67 4.07
C ARG A 299 7.53 -7.22 2.71
N ALA A 300 6.96 -8.43 2.68
CA ALA A 300 6.50 -9.05 1.45
C ALA A 300 5.36 -8.24 0.84
N VAL A 301 4.41 -7.77 1.66
CA VAL A 301 3.32 -6.88 1.24
C VAL A 301 3.88 -5.62 0.58
N ASN A 302 4.81 -4.92 1.24
CA ASN A 302 5.41 -3.69 0.71
C ASN A 302 5.98 -3.90 -0.70
N ARG A 303 6.84 -4.92 -0.83
CA ARG A 303 7.55 -5.21 -2.07
C ARG A 303 6.61 -5.64 -3.20
N LEU A 304 5.57 -6.41 -2.87
CA LEU A 304 4.65 -6.95 -3.87
C LEU A 304 3.63 -5.92 -4.35
N TYR A 305 3.13 -5.07 -3.46
CA TYR A 305 1.95 -4.24 -3.74
C TYR A 305 2.21 -2.75 -3.83
N GLY A 306 3.24 -2.22 -3.17
CA GLY A 306 3.54 -0.77 -3.20
C GLY A 306 4.80 -0.40 -3.99
N GLY A 307 5.68 -1.36 -4.27
CA GLY A 307 6.91 -1.12 -5.02
C GLY A 307 7.97 -0.38 -4.20
N VAL A 308 8.88 0.33 -4.87
CA VAL A 308 10.00 1.02 -4.21
C VAL A 308 9.60 2.29 -3.47
N THR A 309 8.49 2.93 -3.86
CA THR A 309 8.06 4.20 -3.28
C THR A 309 7.18 4.03 -2.05
N SER A 310 6.77 2.81 -1.69
CA SER A 310 5.94 2.56 -0.50
C SER A 310 6.76 2.29 0.76
N LYS A 311 6.17 2.59 1.91
CA LYS A 311 6.79 2.34 3.22
C LYS A 311 5.91 1.45 4.09
N SER A 312 6.54 0.80 5.05
CA SER A 312 5.91 -0.10 6.00
C SER A 312 6.11 0.38 7.42
N ILE A 313 5.03 0.36 8.21
CA ILE A 313 5.04 0.72 9.61
C ILE A 313 4.44 -0.44 10.41
N LEU A 314 5.13 -0.84 11.47
CA LEU A 314 4.62 -1.77 12.47
C LEU A 314 4.18 -1.00 13.71
N VAL A 315 2.89 -1.06 14.05
CA VAL A 315 2.32 -0.37 15.22
C VAL A 315 1.93 -1.39 16.29
N CYS A 316 2.70 -1.42 17.37
CA CYS A 316 2.58 -2.42 18.43
C CYS A 316 1.91 -1.86 19.68
N LYS A 317 1.04 -2.63 20.33
CA LYS A 317 0.54 -2.26 21.66
C LYS A 317 1.67 -2.30 22.70
N TYR A 318 2.55 -3.29 22.60
CA TYR A 318 3.67 -3.49 23.50
C TYR A 318 4.99 -3.26 22.78
N LYS A 319 6.01 -2.76 23.50
CA LYS A 319 7.35 -2.59 22.93
C LYS A 319 7.88 -3.97 22.51
N PRO A 320 8.29 -4.16 21.24
CA PRO A 320 8.90 -5.41 20.80
C PRO A 320 10.25 -5.65 21.48
N ARG A 321 10.74 -6.89 21.39
CA ARG A 321 12.10 -7.23 21.82
C ARG A 321 13.13 -6.48 20.97
N THR A 322 14.34 -6.31 21.51
CA THR A 322 15.42 -5.57 20.84
C THR A 322 15.82 -6.17 19.50
N ASP A 323 15.87 -7.50 19.38
CA ASP A 323 16.19 -8.22 18.13
C ASP A 323 15.14 -7.98 17.04
N ILE A 324 13.88 -7.83 17.42
CA ILE A 324 12.78 -7.49 16.50
C ILE A 324 12.92 -6.04 16.03
N ILE A 325 13.30 -5.12 16.94
CA ILE A 325 13.51 -3.71 16.60
C ILE A 325 14.67 -3.56 15.62
N GLU A 326 15.80 -4.22 15.91
CA GLU A 326 16.98 -4.27 15.04
C GLU A 326 16.60 -4.79 13.64
N LYS A 327 15.92 -5.93 13.57
CA LYS A 327 15.49 -6.51 12.29
C LYS A 327 14.55 -5.60 11.49
N CYS A 328 13.66 -4.87 12.16
CA CYS A 328 12.81 -3.89 11.46
C CYS A 328 13.63 -2.74 10.87
N ASN A 329 14.63 -2.23 11.59
CA ASN A 329 15.52 -1.20 11.08
C ASN A 329 16.31 -1.68 9.85
N ASP A 330 16.89 -2.90 9.91
CA ASP A 330 17.61 -3.51 8.79
C ASP A 330 16.76 -3.66 7.53
N LEU A 331 15.45 -3.80 7.71
CA LEU A 331 14.47 -3.99 6.64
C LEU A 331 13.74 -2.71 6.24
N GLY A 332 14.08 -1.56 6.85
CA GLY A 332 13.43 -0.27 6.58
C GLY A 332 11.97 -0.21 7.00
N ILE A 333 11.57 -0.97 8.03
CA ILE A 333 10.22 -0.97 8.61
C ILE A 333 10.23 -0.06 9.84
N TYR A 334 9.44 1.02 9.81
CA TYR A 334 9.32 1.91 10.98
C TYR A 334 8.52 1.20 12.07
N ILE A 335 8.90 1.38 13.33
CA ILE A 335 8.20 0.79 14.47
C ILE A 335 7.61 1.88 15.36
N PHE A 336 6.37 1.67 15.77
CA PHE A 336 5.65 2.45 16.78
C PHE A 336 5.16 1.55 17.89
N PHE A 337 5.12 2.08 19.10
CA PHE A 337 4.42 1.43 20.20
C PHE A 337 3.64 2.40 21.07
N ASP A 338 2.57 1.89 21.69
CA ASP A 338 1.44 2.60 22.32
C ASP A 338 1.77 3.88 23.08
N LYS A 339 2.87 3.91 23.86
CA LYS A 339 3.30 5.09 24.63
C LYS A 339 3.41 6.37 23.79
N ASN A 340 3.62 6.24 22.48
CA ASN A 340 3.80 7.35 21.54
C ASN A 340 2.76 7.40 20.41
N LEU A 341 1.61 6.72 20.54
CA LEU A 341 0.62 6.67 19.44
C LEU A 341 0.13 8.06 19.02
N LYS A 342 0.01 9.01 19.96
CA LYS A 342 -0.32 10.42 19.69
C LYS A 342 0.65 11.13 18.72
N ASN A 343 1.89 10.65 18.62
CA ASN A 343 2.92 11.20 17.75
C ASN A 343 2.97 10.49 16.39
N LEU A 344 2.11 9.50 16.14
CA LEU A 344 2.09 8.76 14.88
C LEU A 344 1.87 9.68 13.66
N PRO A 345 0.97 10.69 13.67
CA PRO A 345 0.88 11.65 12.57
C PRO A 345 2.20 12.37 12.26
N ASN A 346 2.95 12.79 13.27
CA ASN A 346 4.25 13.46 13.09
C ASN A 346 5.28 12.51 12.45
N LYS A 347 5.24 11.21 12.79
CA LYS A 347 6.08 10.26 12.08
C LYS A 347 5.61 10.06 10.65
N LEU A 348 4.31 9.99 10.38
CA LEU A 348 3.81 9.89 9.01
C LEU A 348 4.32 11.05 8.14
N ASP A 349 4.46 12.26 8.70
CA ASP A 349 5.09 13.38 7.99
C ASP A 349 6.56 13.12 7.64
N HIS A 350 7.34 12.60 8.58
CA HIS A 350 8.73 12.25 8.35
C HIS A 350 8.90 11.08 7.38
N VAL A 351 8.09 10.02 7.51
CA VAL A 351 8.08 8.88 6.58
C VAL A 351 7.77 9.36 5.17
N LEU A 352 6.77 10.23 5.02
CA LEU A 352 6.43 10.79 3.72
C LEU A 352 7.57 11.67 3.16
N SER A 353 8.25 12.46 3.99
CA SER A 353 9.39 13.25 3.53
C SER A 353 10.53 12.36 2.99
N GLU A 354 10.77 11.21 3.62
CA GLU A 354 11.77 10.23 3.14
C GLU A 354 11.32 9.45 1.89
N MET A 355 10.04 9.52 1.53
CA MET A 355 9.51 8.97 0.27
C MET A 355 9.56 9.99 -0.87
N GLU A 356 9.77 11.27 -0.55
CA GLU A 356 9.77 12.39 -1.50
C GLU A 356 11.17 12.91 -1.84
N ILE A 357 12.20 12.26 -1.30
CA ILE A 357 13.64 12.43 -1.58
C ILE A 357 14.05 11.31 -2.53
#